data_AF-A0A961L2F4-F1
#
_entry.id   AF-A0A961L2F4-F1
#
_cell.length_a   1.000
_cell.length_b   1.000
_cell.length_c   1.000
_cell.angle_alpha   90.00
_cell.angle_beta   90.00
_cell.angle_gamma   90.00
#
_symmetry.space_group_name_H-M   'P 1'
#
loop_
_entity.id
_entity.type
_entity.pdbx_description
1 polymer ?
#
loop_
_entity_poly.entity_id
_entity_poly.type
_entity_poly.pdbx_seq_one_letter_code
_entity_poly.pdbx_strand_id
1 'polypeptide(L)'
;MAAEGARETRLAAALLAWYDRHARDLPWRVGPAARAGGERPDPYRVWLSEVMLQQTTVATVRGRYAAFLARWPQVEALAAAPDADIMAAWAGLGYYARAR
;
A
#
# COMPACT_ATOMS: atom_id res chain seq x y z
N MET A 1 -26.92 2.90 23.57
CA MET A 1 -25.45 3.05 23.67
C MET A 1 -24.73 1.73 23.99
N ALA A 2 -24.98 1.05 25.11
CA ALA A 2 -24.23 -0.19 25.45
C ALA A 2 -24.42 -1.35 24.45
N ALA A 3 -25.64 -1.55 23.94
CA ALA A 3 -25.93 -2.57 22.92
C ALA A 3 -25.31 -2.26 21.54
N GLU A 4 -25.14 -0.97 21.22
CA GLU A 4 -24.50 -0.48 19.99
C GLU A 4 -23.01 -0.83 19.99
N GLY A 5 -22.29 -0.47 21.06
CA GLY A 5 -20.86 -0.76 21.20
C GLY A 5 -20.56 -2.27 21.24
N ALA A 6 -21.44 -3.07 21.84
CA ALA A 6 -21.34 -4.53 21.81
C ALA A 6 -21.57 -5.13 20.42
N ARG A 7 -22.34 -4.46 19.55
CA ARG A 7 -22.56 -4.86 18.15
C ARG A 7 -21.38 -4.47 17.28
N GLU A 8 -20.85 -3.26 17.45
CA GLU A 8 -19.65 -2.76 16.76
C GLU A 8 -18.44 -3.66 17.02
N THR A 9 -18.21 -4.03 18.29
CA THR A 9 -17.10 -4.92 18.67
C THR A 9 -17.21 -6.29 17.99
N ARG A 10 -18.43 -6.85 17.93
CA ARG A 10 -18.69 -8.14 17.24
C ARG A 10 -18.47 -8.04 15.74
N LEU A 11 -18.88 -6.94 15.11
CA LEU A 11 -18.66 -6.72 13.68
C LEU A 11 -17.17 -6.59 13.35
N ALA A 12 -16.43 -5.80 14.14
CA ALA A 12 -14.99 -5.65 13.96
C ALA A 12 -14.26 -6.99 14.09
N ALA A 13 -14.59 -7.78 15.12
CA ALA A 13 -14.01 -9.11 15.31
C ALA A 13 -14.31 -10.07 14.14
N ALA A 14 -15.56 -10.08 13.65
CA ALA A 14 -15.95 -10.92 12.51
C ALA A 14 -15.23 -10.50 11.22
N LEU A 15 -15.10 -9.19 10.98
CA LEU A 15 -14.39 -8.65 9.81
C LEU A 15 -12.90 -8.98 9.84
N LEU A 16 -12.25 -8.83 10.99
CA LEU A 16 -10.84 -9.17 11.16
C LEU A 16 -10.61 -10.67 10.98
N ALA A 17 -11.45 -11.52 11.57
CA ALA A 17 -11.34 -12.97 11.40
C ALA A 17 -11.53 -13.41 9.93
N TRP A 18 -12.41 -12.74 9.19
CA TRP A 18 -12.54 -12.97 7.75
C TRP A 18 -11.29 -12.49 6.99
N TYR A 19 -10.76 -11.31 7.31
CA TYR A 19 -9.55 -10.78 6.70
C TYR A 19 -8.34 -11.69 6.90
N ASP A 20 -8.18 -12.27 8.09
CA ASP A 20 -7.08 -13.19 8.40
C ASP A 20 -7.07 -14.42 7.49
N ARG A 21 -8.23 -14.88 7.03
CA ARG A 21 -8.39 -16.04 6.14
C ARG A 21 -8.39 -15.70 4.65
N HIS A 22 -8.82 -14.50 4.29
CA HIS A 22 -9.13 -14.13 2.91
C HIS A 22 -8.34 -12.92 2.38
N ALA A 23 -7.39 -12.39 3.14
CA ALA A 23 -6.52 -11.30 2.70
C ALA A 23 -5.82 -11.67 1.40
N ARG A 24 -5.95 -10.79 0.39
CA ARG A 24 -5.21 -10.92 -0.87
C ARG A 24 -3.73 -10.65 -0.65
N ASP A 25 -2.90 -11.44 -1.32
CA ASP A 25 -1.46 -11.20 -1.41
C ASP A 25 -1.16 -10.02 -2.35
N LEU A 26 -0.72 -8.92 -1.75
CA LEU A 26 -0.39 -7.66 -2.41
C LEU A 26 1.01 -7.22 -1.97
N PRO A 27 1.91 -6.84 -2.90
CA PRO A 27 3.32 -6.58 -2.59
C PRO A 27 3.59 -5.45 -1.58
N TRP A 28 2.62 -4.55 -1.40
CA TRP A 28 2.68 -3.43 -0.46
C TRP A 28 2.02 -3.72 0.89
N ARG A 29 1.45 -4.92 1.09
CA ARG A 29 0.84 -5.33 2.36
C ARG A 29 1.75 -6.30 3.10
N VAL A 30 1.82 -6.12 4.41
CA VAL A 30 2.22 -7.19 5.32
C VAL A 30 0.97 -7.99 5.68
N GLY A 31 0.91 -9.23 5.20
CA GLY A 31 -0.24 -10.12 5.40
C GLY A 31 -0.44 -10.54 6.86
N PRO A 32 -1.61 -11.13 7.20
CA PRO A 32 -1.91 -11.57 8.56
C PRO A 32 -0.84 -12.50 9.16
N ALA A 33 -0.38 -13.50 8.40
CA ALA A 33 0.65 -14.44 8.83
C ALA A 33 1.99 -13.73 9.12
N ALA A 34 2.43 -12.86 8.21
CA ALA A 34 3.66 -12.07 8.37
C ALA A 34 3.57 -11.14 9.60
N ARG A 35 2.43 -10.47 9.80
CA ARG A 35 2.19 -9.65 10.99
C ARG A 35 2.22 -10.46 12.29
N ALA A 36 1.64 -11.65 12.30
CA ALA A 36 1.70 -12.55 13.45
C ALA A 36 3.14 -13.00 13.75
N GLY A 37 3.97 -13.12 12.71
CA GLY A 37 5.42 -13.35 12.81
C GLY A 37 6.24 -12.14 13.26
N GLY A 38 5.61 -10.99 13.53
CA GLY A 38 6.29 -9.79 14.01
C GLY A 38 6.70 -8.80 12.92
N GLU A 39 6.46 -9.11 11.64
CA GLU A 39 6.76 -8.17 10.56
C GLU A 39 5.90 -6.90 10.70
N ARG A 40 6.50 -5.77 10.30
CA ARG A 40 5.86 -4.45 10.33
C ARG A 40 5.87 -3.87 8.92
N PRO A 41 4.77 -3.22 8.50
CA PRO A 41 4.74 -2.56 7.21
C PRO A 41 5.74 -1.39 7.21
N ASP A 42 6.53 -1.31 6.15
CA ASP A 42 7.44 -0.20 5.91
C ASP A 42 6.64 1.06 5.53
N PRO A 43 6.79 2.18 6.26
CA PRO A 43 6.06 3.42 5.99
C PRO A 43 6.24 3.98 4.57
N TYR A 44 7.46 3.91 4.01
CA TYR A 44 7.74 4.38 2.65
C TYR A 44 6.95 3.55 1.62
N ARG A 45 6.99 2.23 1.81
CA ARG A 45 6.32 1.26 0.95
C ARG A 45 4.79 1.37 1.01
N VAL A 46 4.24 1.64 2.20
CA VAL A 46 2.81 1.93 2.39
C VAL A 46 2.44 3.22 1.68
N TRP A 47 3.11 4.33 2.00
CA TRP A 47 2.83 5.64 1.42
C TRP A 47 2.87 5.60 -0.11
N LEU A 48 3.92 5.03 -0.70
CA LEU A 48 4.06 4.91 -2.15
C LEU A 48 2.88 4.16 -2.77
N SER A 49 2.47 3.04 -2.15
CA SER A 49 1.35 2.24 -2.67
C SER A 49 0.03 3.00 -2.61
N GLU A 50 -0.23 3.75 -1.54
CA GLU A 50 -1.45 4.54 -1.38
C GLU A 50 -1.52 5.65 -2.43
N VAL A 51 -0.41 6.37 -2.65
CA VAL A 51 -0.34 7.41 -3.70
C VAL A 51 -0.58 6.81 -5.09
N MET A 52 0.03 5.66 -5.39
CA MET A 52 -0.18 4.98 -6.67
C MET A 52 -1.62 4.50 -6.86
N LEU A 53 -2.26 3.96 -5.82
CA LEU A 53 -3.60 3.38 -5.87
C LEU A 53 -4.73 4.42 -5.94
N GLN A 54 -4.45 5.69 -5.66
CA GLN A 54 -5.43 6.76 -5.89
C GLN A 54 -5.84 6.78 -7.37
N GLN A 55 -7.15 6.62 -7.63
CA GLN A 55 -7.72 6.65 -8.98
C GLN A 55 -7.05 5.66 -9.98
N THR A 56 -6.37 4.62 -9.49
CA THR A 56 -5.65 3.63 -10.30
C THR A 56 -5.96 2.23 -9.78
N THR A 57 -6.11 1.24 -10.68
CA THR A 57 -6.49 -0.13 -10.26
C THR A 57 -5.30 -0.92 -9.70
N VAL A 58 -5.58 -1.89 -8.84
CA VAL A 58 -4.58 -2.81 -8.26
C VAL A 58 -3.77 -3.53 -9.35
N ALA A 59 -4.42 -3.95 -10.44
CA ALA A 59 -3.78 -4.67 -11.54
C ALA A 59 -2.68 -3.82 -12.19
N THR A 60 -2.95 -2.54 -12.44
CA THR A 60 -1.98 -1.59 -12.99
C THR A 60 -0.84 -1.31 -12.01
N VAL A 61 -1.16 -1.09 -10.73
CA VAL A 61 -0.16 -0.70 -9.72
C VAL A 61 0.83 -1.83 -9.41
N ARG A 62 0.42 -3.10 -9.46
CA ARG A 62 1.27 -4.26 -9.11
C ARG A 62 2.63 -4.25 -9.82
N GLY A 63 2.64 -4.07 -11.14
CA GLY A 63 3.89 -4.02 -11.91
C GLY A 63 4.69 -2.74 -11.69
N ARG A 64 4.00 -1.60 -11.58
CA ARG A 64 4.63 -0.28 -11.41
C ARG A 64 5.31 -0.13 -10.06
N TYR A 65 4.67 -0.62 -9.00
CA TYR A 65 5.19 -0.58 -7.64
C TYR A 65 6.55 -1.29 -7.50
N ALA A 66 6.66 -2.49 -8.07
CA ALA A 66 7.92 -3.25 -8.04
C ALA A 66 9.04 -2.53 -8.80
N ALA A 67 8.75 -1.98 -9.99
CA ALA A 67 9.73 -1.23 -10.77
C ALA A 67 10.18 0.06 -10.07
N PHE A 68 9.27 0.73 -9.36
CA PHE A 68 9.57 1.95 -8.60
C PHE A 68 10.51 1.65 -7.43
N LEU A 69 10.22 0.62 -6.63
CA LEU A 69 11.07 0.20 -5.52
C LEU A 69 12.43 -0.34 -5.96
N ALA A 70 12.52 -0.93 -7.16
CA ALA A 70 13.81 -1.37 -7.70
C ALA A 70 14.73 -0.18 -8.02
N ARG A 71 14.16 0.97 -8.39
CA ARG A 71 14.91 2.21 -8.66
C ARG A 71 15.19 3.01 -7.40
N TRP A 72 14.18 3.12 -6.53
CA TRP A 72 14.24 3.88 -5.29
C TRP A 72 13.77 3.00 -4.14
N PRO A 73 14.67 2.21 -3.52
CA PRO A 73 14.29 1.27 -2.47
C PRO A 73 13.89 1.93 -1.15
N GLN A 74 14.32 3.17 -0.94
CA GLN A 74 14.12 3.96 0.27
C GLN A 74 13.72 5.40 -0.09
N VAL A 75 13.09 6.10 0.85
CA VAL A 75 12.55 7.45 0.62
C VAL A 75 13.66 8.46 0.28
N GLU A 76 14.85 8.28 0.83
CA GLU A 76 16.02 9.12 0.59
C GLU A 76 16.51 8.97 -0.85
N ALA A 77 16.45 7.76 -1.42
CA ALA A 77 16.81 7.51 -2.80
C ALA A 77 15.81 8.19 -3.76
N LEU A 78 14.51 8.18 -3.40
CA LEU A 78 13.50 8.89 -4.16
C LEU A 78 13.70 10.42 -4.06
N ALA A 79 14.00 10.93 -2.86
CA ALA A 79 14.21 12.36 -2.63
C ALA A 79 15.45 12.91 -3.34
N ALA A 80 16.48 12.08 -3.54
CA ALA A 80 17.68 12.44 -4.28
C ALA A 80 17.53 12.31 -5.81
N ALA A 81 16.42 11.75 -6.29
CA ALA A 81 16.23 11.49 -7.71
C ALA A 81 15.88 12.78 -8.47
N PRO A 82 16.36 12.95 -9.72
CA PRO A 82 15.88 14.02 -10.58
C PRO A 82 14.37 13.91 -10.83
N ASP A 83 13.64 15.02 -10.77
CA ASP A 83 12.20 15.07 -11.06
C ASP A 83 11.84 14.39 -12.39
N ALA A 84 12.69 14.57 -13.41
CA ALA A 84 12.51 13.96 -14.73
C ALA A 84 12.45 12.42 -14.67
N ASP A 85 13.27 11.80 -13.82
CA ASP A 85 13.30 10.34 -13.66
C ASP A 85 12.04 9.86 -12.94
N ILE A 86 11.59 10.59 -11.92
CA ILE A 86 10.34 10.32 -11.20
C ILE A 86 9.16 10.41 -12.16
N MET A 87 9.06 11.49 -12.95
CA MET A 87 8.00 11.67 -13.95
C MET A 87 8.01 10.56 -15.00
N ALA A 88 9.18 10.16 -15.48
CA ALA A 88 9.32 9.07 -16.45
C ALA A 88 8.86 7.73 -15.86
N ALA A 89 9.21 7.43 -14.60
CA ALA A 89 8.74 6.22 -13.92
C ALA A 89 7.22 6.23 -13.65
N TRP A 90 6.66 7.42 -13.39
CA TRP A 90 5.23 7.62 -13.15
C TRP A 90 4.37 7.64 -14.42
N ALA A 91 4.99 7.78 -15.59
CA ALA A 91 4.28 7.85 -16.86
C ALA A 91 3.37 6.64 -17.09
N GLY A 92 2.08 6.89 -17.27
CA GLY A 92 1.05 5.85 -17.43
C GLY A 92 0.31 5.43 -16.15
N LEU A 93 0.68 5.97 -14.98
CA LEU A 93 -0.15 5.86 -13.76
C LEU A 93 -1.27 6.91 -13.70
N GLY A 94 -1.28 7.90 -14.62
CA GLY A 94 -2.25 9.01 -14.65
C GLY A 94 -1.97 10.07 -13.58
N TYR A 95 -2.59 11.26 -13.71
CA TYR A 95 -2.46 12.38 -12.76
C TYR A 95 -1.04 12.63 -12.22
N TYR A 96 -0.17 13.23 -13.05
CA TYR A 96 1.21 13.57 -12.72
C TYR A 96 1.39 14.48 -11.49
N ALA A 97 0.34 15.17 -11.05
CA ALA A 97 0.35 15.94 -9.81
C ALA A 97 0.59 15.09 -8.56
N ARG A 98 0.32 13.76 -8.61
CA ARG A 98 0.60 12.84 -7.49
C ARG A 98 2.07 12.45 -7.37
N ALA A 99 2.86 12.68 -8.41
CA ALA A 99 4.28 12.36 -8.45
C ALA A 99 5.17 13.55 -8.13
N ARG A 100 4.57 14.73 -7.97
CA ARG A 100 5.24 16.02 -7.81
C ARG A 100 5.21 16.47 -6.36
#